data_AF-A0A8B6BZF1-F1
#
_entry.id   AF-A0A8B6BZF1-F1
#
_cell.length_a   1.000
_cell.length_b   1.000
_cell.length_c   1.000
_cell.angle_alpha   90.00
_cell.angle_beta   90.00
_cell.angle_gamma   90.00
#
_symmetry.space_group_name_H-M   'P 1'
#
loop_
_entity.id
_entity.type
_entity.pdbx_description
1 polymer ?
#
loop_
_entity_poly.entity_id
_entity_poly.type
_entity_poly.pdbx_seq_one_letter_code
_entity_poly.pdbx_strand_id
1 'polypeptide(L)'
;MFRDELKPESSIAELLDVLSNANEYDELPVRHNEDQLNSELAKKLPVEVNQYTYDSAHTKANLLLQAHFGHGQVGLPSTDYNTDTKSVLDQAIRILQAMLDVSADEGWLVTSLRIMQMVQMVIQGLWCHDNNLLTLPHMMPYHLACLRPWKGHGAKKKGYPDIKSPIETLPQLMAVCDGRFEALNAMLGEEMDRAHLEQIYQTISKLPQISVKLSIEGWWEGGTGEQEKRPIHSPLP
;
A
#
# COMPACT_ATOMS: atom_id res chain seq x y z
N MET A 1 23.70 7.68 -8.37
CA MET A 1 22.69 6.62 -8.44
C MET A 1 21.30 7.21 -8.52
N PHE A 2 20.60 7.53 -7.42
CA PHE A 2 19.18 7.94 -7.52
C PHE A 2 18.92 9.17 -8.40
N ARG A 3 19.78 10.21 -8.33
CA ARG A 3 19.64 11.39 -9.20
C ARG A 3 19.77 11.07 -10.69
N ASP A 4 20.55 10.05 -11.02
CA ASP A 4 20.86 9.67 -12.40
C ASP A 4 19.82 8.69 -12.97
N GLU A 5 19.14 7.93 -12.11
CA GLU A 5 18.22 6.86 -12.49
C GLU A 5 16.74 7.23 -12.36
N LEU A 6 16.38 8.09 -11.39
CA LEU A 6 15.02 8.59 -11.23
C LEU A 6 14.68 9.57 -12.37
N LYS A 7 13.41 9.55 -12.79
CA LYS A 7 12.87 10.42 -13.84
C LYS A 7 11.62 11.16 -13.33
N PRO A 8 11.16 12.22 -14.01
CA PRO A 8 9.97 12.98 -13.60
C PRO A 8 8.67 12.17 -13.52
N GLU A 9 8.55 11.09 -14.31
CA GLU A 9 7.35 10.27 -14.44
C GLU A 9 7.63 8.76 -14.30
N SER A 10 8.61 8.38 -13.46
CA SER A 10 9.01 6.98 -13.25
C SER A 10 7.84 6.10 -12.81
N SER A 11 7.59 5.01 -13.52
CA SER A 11 6.57 4.00 -13.18
C SER A 11 6.93 3.20 -11.92
N ILE A 12 5.97 2.48 -11.32
CA ILE A 12 6.25 1.61 -10.16
C ILE A 12 7.28 0.54 -10.50
N ALA A 13 7.26 -0.01 -11.73
CA ALA A 13 8.24 -0.98 -12.18
C ALA A 13 9.65 -0.39 -12.28
N GLU A 14 9.79 0.82 -12.85
CA GLU A 14 11.08 1.54 -12.89
C GLU A 14 11.57 1.88 -11.49
N LEU A 15 10.69 2.34 -10.60
CA LEU A 15 11.07 2.65 -9.22
C LEU A 15 11.46 1.42 -8.42
N LEU A 16 10.82 0.27 -8.67
CA LEU A 16 11.20 -1.00 -8.09
C LEU A 16 12.59 -1.44 -8.54
N ASP A 17 12.90 -1.25 -9.82
CA ASP A 17 14.24 -1.51 -10.37
C ASP A 17 15.29 -0.64 -9.67
N VAL A 18 15.08 0.69 -9.61
CA VAL A 18 15.96 1.64 -8.90
C VAL A 18 16.14 1.28 -7.42
N LEU A 19 15.06 0.92 -6.73
CA LEU A 19 15.11 0.47 -5.34
C LEU A 19 15.97 -0.79 -5.21
N SER A 20 15.74 -1.80 -6.05
CA SER A 20 16.45 -3.08 -5.98
C SER A 20 17.94 -3.03 -6.35
N ASN A 21 18.33 -2.03 -7.14
CA ASN A 21 19.72 -1.78 -7.53
C ASN A 21 20.51 -0.95 -6.50
N ALA A 22 19.91 -0.61 -5.34
CA ALA A 22 20.59 0.16 -4.30
C ALA A 22 21.79 -0.62 -3.72
N ASN A 23 22.89 0.10 -3.43
CA ASN A 23 24.12 -0.49 -2.92
C ASN A 23 23.95 -1.23 -1.57
N GLU A 24 22.92 -0.89 -0.79
CA GLU A 24 22.57 -1.65 0.42
C GLU A 24 22.26 -3.12 0.16
N TYR A 25 21.90 -3.47 -1.08
CA TYR A 25 21.58 -4.84 -1.48
C TYR A 25 22.77 -5.59 -2.11
N ASP A 26 23.95 -4.96 -2.24
CA ASP A 26 25.17 -5.60 -2.79
C ASP A 26 25.56 -6.87 -2.02
N GLU A 27 25.33 -6.86 -0.69
CA GLU A 27 25.70 -7.96 0.21
C GLU A 27 24.56 -8.99 0.41
N LEU A 28 23.44 -8.87 -0.32
CA LEU A 28 22.36 -9.85 -0.22
C LEU A 28 22.87 -11.23 -0.67
N PRO A 29 22.77 -12.28 0.15
CA PRO A 29 23.37 -13.56 -0.16
C PRO A 29 22.69 -14.19 -1.37
N VAL A 30 23.47 -14.55 -2.38
CA VAL A 30 23.04 -15.42 -3.48
C VAL A 30 23.74 -16.76 -3.33
N ARG A 31 22.97 -17.80 -2.99
CA ARG A 31 23.50 -19.14 -2.74
C ARG A 31 23.54 -19.95 -4.03
N HIS A 32 24.33 -21.01 -4.04
CA HIS A 32 24.38 -21.93 -5.19
C HIS A 32 22.99 -22.49 -5.51
N ASN A 33 22.65 -22.52 -6.81
CA ASN A 33 21.37 -22.96 -7.38
C ASN A 33 20.17 -22.01 -7.14
N GLU A 34 20.39 -20.83 -6.53
CA GLU A 34 19.30 -19.86 -6.39
C GLU A 34 18.93 -19.18 -7.72
N ASP A 35 19.79 -19.21 -8.73
CA ASP A 35 19.51 -18.72 -10.08
C ASP A 35 18.30 -19.43 -10.72
N GLN A 36 18.22 -20.76 -10.59
CA GLN A 36 17.07 -21.52 -11.07
C GLN A 36 15.80 -21.22 -10.24
N LEU A 37 15.94 -21.05 -8.92
CA LEU A 37 14.82 -20.71 -8.03
C LEU A 37 14.28 -19.30 -8.32
N ASN A 38 15.17 -18.34 -8.56
CA ASN A 38 14.86 -16.98 -8.96
C ASN A 38 14.13 -16.96 -10.32
N SER A 39 14.57 -17.77 -11.27
CA SER A 39 13.89 -17.95 -12.56
C SER A 39 12.45 -18.49 -12.41
N GLU A 40 12.24 -19.50 -11.56
CA GLU A 40 10.89 -20.02 -11.30
C GLU A 40 10.01 -19.05 -10.49
N LEU A 41 10.61 -18.25 -9.61
CA LEU A 41 9.91 -17.21 -8.87
C LEU A 41 9.48 -16.07 -9.81
N ALA A 42 10.36 -15.61 -10.70
CA ALA A 42 10.10 -14.55 -11.66
C ALA A 42 8.85 -14.82 -12.52
N LYS A 43 8.64 -16.07 -12.94
CA LYS A 43 7.45 -16.48 -13.73
C LYS A 43 6.12 -16.26 -13.01
N LYS A 44 6.13 -16.14 -11.69
CA LYS A 44 4.92 -15.94 -10.86
C LYS A 44 4.68 -14.48 -10.51
N LEU A 45 5.59 -13.59 -10.89
CA LEU A 45 5.60 -12.19 -10.47
C LEU A 45 5.24 -11.27 -11.63
N PRO A 46 4.58 -10.13 -11.36
CA PRO A 46 4.01 -9.29 -12.42
C PRO A 46 5.04 -8.40 -13.14
N VAL A 47 6.17 -8.05 -12.50
CA VAL A 47 7.20 -7.21 -13.11
C VAL A 47 8.35 -8.09 -13.60
N GLU A 48 8.57 -8.06 -14.91
CA GLU A 48 9.67 -8.80 -15.53
C GLU A 48 11.03 -8.26 -15.08
N VAL A 49 11.96 -9.17 -14.84
CA VAL A 49 13.36 -8.87 -14.52
C VAL A 49 14.26 -9.43 -15.61
N ASN A 50 15.51 -8.97 -15.67
CA ASN A 50 16.46 -9.47 -16.65
C ASN A 50 16.82 -10.95 -16.38
N GLN A 51 16.49 -11.82 -17.32
CA GLN A 51 16.75 -13.27 -17.20
C GLN A 51 18.24 -13.64 -17.10
N TYR A 52 19.15 -12.74 -17.50
CA TYR A 52 20.60 -12.97 -17.44
C TYR A 52 21.22 -12.60 -16.10
N THR A 53 20.43 -12.10 -15.15
CA THR A 53 20.92 -11.62 -13.84
C THR A 53 20.28 -12.37 -12.68
N TYR A 54 19.74 -13.59 -12.89
CA TYR A 54 19.13 -14.36 -11.80
C TYR A 54 20.10 -14.79 -10.69
N ASP A 55 21.41 -14.72 -10.95
CA ASP A 55 22.49 -14.89 -9.97
C ASP A 55 22.90 -13.59 -9.27
N SER A 56 22.26 -12.45 -9.60
CA SER A 56 22.53 -11.15 -9.00
C SER A 56 21.74 -10.91 -7.71
N ALA A 57 22.41 -10.33 -6.72
CA ALA A 57 21.82 -9.86 -5.47
C ALA A 57 20.67 -8.87 -5.70
N HIS A 58 20.82 -7.93 -6.65
CA HIS A 58 19.79 -6.93 -6.98
C HIS A 58 18.54 -7.56 -7.61
N THR A 59 18.74 -8.52 -8.52
CA THR A 59 17.61 -9.25 -9.12
C THR A 59 16.86 -10.04 -8.05
N LYS A 60 17.58 -10.68 -7.14
CA LYS A 60 16.96 -11.35 -6.00
C LYS A 60 16.19 -10.36 -5.11
N ALA A 61 16.77 -9.20 -4.78
CA ALA A 61 16.08 -8.16 -4.01
C ALA A 61 14.77 -7.71 -4.67
N ASN A 62 14.79 -7.50 -5.99
CA ASN A 62 13.61 -7.17 -6.79
C ASN A 62 12.51 -8.24 -6.65
N LEU A 63 12.87 -9.51 -6.90
CA LEU A 63 11.93 -10.63 -6.82
C LEU A 63 11.32 -10.78 -5.41
N LEU A 64 12.13 -10.59 -4.36
CA LEU A 64 11.66 -10.66 -2.98
C LEU A 64 10.69 -9.53 -2.63
N LEU A 65 10.95 -8.30 -3.09
CA LEU A 65 10.03 -7.17 -2.93
C LEU A 65 8.68 -7.45 -3.63
N GLN A 66 8.71 -7.95 -4.87
CA GLN A 66 7.49 -8.32 -5.58
C GLN A 66 6.72 -9.45 -4.89
N ALA A 67 7.43 -10.47 -4.40
CA ALA A 67 6.81 -11.58 -3.68
C ALA A 67 6.17 -11.10 -2.36
N HIS A 68 6.81 -10.15 -1.67
CA HIS A 68 6.25 -9.50 -0.49
C HIS A 68 4.96 -8.74 -0.81
N PHE A 69 4.92 -7.98 -1.90
CA PHE A 69 3.70 -7.28 -2.35
C PHE A 69 2.57 -8.23 -2.77
N GLY A 70 2.89 -9.48 -3.12
CA GLY A 70 1.91 -10.53 -3.38
C GLY A 70 1.21 -11.08 -2.13
N HIS A 71 1.44 -10.50 -0.95
CA HIS A 71 0.76 -10.82 0.31
C HIS A 71 0.69 -12.32 0.63
N GLY A 72 1.80 -13.03 0.44
CA GLY A 72 1.92 -14.47 0.72
C GLY A 72 1.21 -15.40 -0.28
N GLN A 73 0.58 -14.86 -1.34
CA GLN A 73 0.01 -15.67 -2.43
C GLN A 73 1.11 -16.30 -3.29
N VAL A 74 2.28 -15.65 -3.33
CA VAL A 74 3.47 -16.18 -3.99
C VAL A 74 4.30 -16.91 -2.95
N GLY A 75 4.25 -18.24 -2.97
CA GLY A 75 5.04 -19.08 -2.08
C GLY A 75 6.54 -18.91 -2.34
N LEU A 76 7.29 -18.52 -1.30
CA LEU A 76 8.75 -18.44 -1.37
C LEU A 76 9.38 -19.84 -1.44
N PRO A 77 10.47 -20.03 -2.22
CA PRO A 77 11.05 -21.36 -2.44
C PRO A 77 11.60 -22.05 -1.20
N SER A 78 12.10 -21.29 -0.21
CA SER A 78 12.72 -21.83 1.01
C SER A 78 12.62 -20.88 2.20
N THR A 79 12.98 -21.36 3.39
CA THR A 79 13.09 -20.55 4.62
C THR A 79 14.15 -19.46 4.52
N ASP A 80 15.20 -19.69 3.72
CA ASP A 80 16.26 -18.70 3.51
C ASP A 80 15.73 -17.45 2.82
N TYR A 81 14.84 -17.61 1.82
CA TYR A 81 14.19 -16.49 1.13
C TYR A 81 13.35 -15.64 2.09
N ASN A 82 12.77 -16.24 3.14
CA ASN A 82 12.03 -15.48 4.16
C ASN A 82 12.98 -14.60 4.99
N THR A 83 14.16 -15.11 5.34
CA THR A 83 15.18 -14.34 6.06
C THR A 83 15.74 -13.24 5.17
N ASP A 84 16.04 -13.55 3.91
CA ASP A 84 16.54 -12.60 2.93
C ASP A 84 15.50 -11.50 2.64
N THR A 85 14.20 -11.84 2.59
CA THR A 85 13.11 -10.86 2.44
C THR A 85 13.12 -9.86 3.60
N LYS A 86 13.29 -10.32 4.84
CA LYS A 86 13.38 -9.41 6.00
C LYS A 86 14.56 -8.45 5.87
N SER A 87 15.74 -8.95 5.49
CA SER A 87 16.92 -8.11 5.27
C SER A 87 16.68 -7.05 4.17
N VAL A 88 15.97 -7.42 3.10
CA VAL A 88 15.59 -6.47 2.03
C VAL A 88 14.64 -5.39 2.56
N LEU A 89 13.60 -5.79 3.30
CA LEU A 89 12.59 -4.88 3.84
C LEU A 89 13.16 -3.93 4.91
N ASP A 90 14.14 -4.38 5.70
CA ASP A 90 14.79 -3.56 6.72
C ASP A 90 15.47 -2.31 6.14
N GLN A 91 15.97 -2.39 4.90
CA GLN A 91 16.58 -1.25 4.21
C GLN A 91 15.58 -0.47 3.34
N ALA A 92 14.49 -1.12 2.88
CA ALA A 92 13.61 -0.59 1.84
C ALA A 92 13.01 0.78 2.19
N ILE A 93 12.54 0.98 3.42
CA ILE A 93 11.92 2.25 3.84
C ILE A 93 12.92 3.40 3.80
N ARG A 94 14.15 3.19 4.27
CA ARG A 94 15.19 4.23 4.26
C ARG A 94 15.59 4.60 2.83
N ILE A 95 15.73 3.60 1.96
CA ILE A 95 16.06 3.82 0.54
C ILE A 95 14.93 4.58 -0.15
N LEU A 96 13.68 4.17 0.05
CA LEU A 96 12.50 4.85 -0.50
C LEU A 96 12.39 6.31 -0.01
N GLN A 97 12.73 6.59 1.24
CA GLN A 97 12.77 7.96 1.75
C GLN A 97 13.85 8.79 1.05
N ALA A 98 15.04 8.24 0.83
CA ALA A 98 16.09 8.92 0.06
C ALA A 98 15.66 9.17 -1.40
N MET A 99 15.00 8.22 -2.04
CA MET A 99 14.42 8.39 -3.38
C MET A 99 13.36 9.51 -3.39
N LEU A 100 12.50 9.56 -2.36
CA LEU A 100 11.47 10.58 -2.21
C LEU A 100 12.08 11.97 -2.09
N ASP A 101 13.09 12.13 -1.23
CA ASP A 101 13.78 13.40 -1.01
C ASP A 101 14.41 13.93 -2.31
N VAL A 102 15.07 13.07 -3.09
CA VAL A 102 15.62 13.44 -4.40
C VAL A 102 14.51 13.86 -5.37
N SER A 103 13.43 13.08 -5.46
CA SER A 103 12.32 13.41 -6.36
C SER A 103 11.58 14.70 -5.97
N ALA A 104 11.53 15.02 -4.68
CA ALA A 104 10.93 16.24 -4.15
C ALA A 104 11.82 17.47 -4.41
N ASP A 105 13.15 17.33 -4.24
CA ASP A 105 14.13 18.39 -4.54
C ASP A 105 14.09 18.79 -6.02
N GLU A 106 13.92 17.80 -6.91
CA GLU A 106 13.80 18.03 -8.36
C GLU A 106 12.37 18.46 -8.79
N GLY A 107 11.40 18.48 -7.88
CA GLY A 107 10.02 18.89 -8.16
C GLY A 107 9.18 17.87 -8.95
N TRP A 108 9.55 16.59 -8.94
CA TRP A 108 8.88 15.52 -9.69
C TRP A 108 7.70 14.93 -8.92
N LEU A 109 6.55 15.60 -9.00
CA LEU A 109 5.33 15.23 -8.26
C LEU A 109 4.87 13.80 -8.51
N VAL A 110 4.82 13.36 -9.78
CA VAL A 110 4.31 12.02 -10.14
C VAL A 110 5.18 10.94 -9.52
N THR A 111 6.50 11.06 -9.68
CA THR A 111 7.48 10.16 -9.07
C THR A 111 7.40 10.18 -7.54
N SER A 112 7.33 11.36 -6.92
CA SER A 112 7.19 11.51 -5.46
C SER A 112 5.97 10.77 -4.92
N LEU A 113 4.80 10.93 -5.57
CA LEU A 113 3.57 10.25 -5.16
C LEU A 113 3.67 8.73 -5.34
N ARG A 114 4.31 8.25 -6.41
CA ARG A 114 4.52 6.81 -6.64
C ARG A 114 5.49 6.21 -5.62
N ILE A 115 6.53 6.94 -5.21
CA ILE A 115 7.43 6.51 -4.13
C ILE A 115 6.66 6.43 -2.80
N MET A 116 5.79 7.40 -2.49
CA MET A 116 4.91 7.32 -1.31
C MET A 116 3.98 6.10 -1.36
N GLN A 117 3.46 5.74 -2.53
CA GLN A 117 2.69 4.50 -2.72
C GLN A 117 3.55 3.26 -2.48
N MET A 118 4.80 3.23 -2.97
CA MET A 118 5.73 2.12 -2.70
C MET A 118 6.05 1.96 -1.20
N VAL A 119 6.17 3.06 -0.45
CA VAL A 119 6.32 2.99 1.02
C VAL A 119 5.11 2.28 1.64
N GLN A 120 3.90 2.58 1.18
CA GLN A 120 2.69 1.87 1.63
C GLN A 120 2.70 0.40 1.22
N MET A 121 3.12 0.08 0.00
CA MET A 121 3.24 -1.30 -0.49
C MET A 121 4.23 -2.12 0.36
N VAL A 122 5.37 -1.54 0.73
CA VAL A 122 6.37 -2.17 1.61
C VAL A 122 5.80 -2.42 3.01
N ILE A 123 5.11 -1.43 3.60
CA ILE A 123 4.56 -1.57 4.95
C ILE A 123 3.41 -2.59 4.99
N GLN A 124 2.52 -2.56 4.01
CA GLN A 124 1.31 -3.40 4.00
C GLN A 124 1.50 -4.76 3.33
N GLY A 125 2.55 -4.94 2.52
CA GLY A 125 2.77 -6.16 1.75
C GLY A 125 1.70 -6.39 0.67
N LEU A 126 1.22 -5.31 0.05
CA LEU A 126 0.19 -5.36 -1.00
C LEU A 126 0.62 -4.50 -2.18
N TRP A 127 0.16 -4.83 -3.38
CA TRP A 127 0.32 -3.97 -4.54
C TRP A 127 -0.59 -2.74 -4.45
N CYS A 128 -0.20 -1.66 -5.13
CA CYS A 128 -0.98 -0.41 -5.16
C CYS A 128 -2.38 -0.55 -5.79
N HIS A 129 -2.63 -1.61 -6.55
CA HIS A 129 -3.91 -1.91 -7.19
C HIS A 129 -4.73 -2.95 -6.43
N ASP A 130 -4.21 -3.52 -5.34
CA ASP A 130 -4.94 -4.47 -4.51
C ASP A 130 -6.03 -3.77 -3.70
N ASN A 131 -7.04 -4.56 -3.30
CA ASN A 131 -8.12 -4.04 -2.48
C ASN A 131 -7.60 -3.71 -1.06
N ASN A 132 -7.80 -2.46 -0.62
CA ASN A 132 -7.33 -1.99 0.69
C ASN A 132 -7.95 -2.73 1.90
N LEU A 133 -9.05 -3.46 1.73
CA LEU A 133 -9.63 -4.29 2.78
C LEU A 133 -8.74 -5.49 3.14
N LEU A 134 -7.81 -5.87 2.24
CA LEU A 134 -6.82 -6.92 2.50
C LEU A 134 -5.74 -6.49 3.49
N THR A 135 -5.63 -5.19 3.84
CA THR A 135 -4.73 -4.74 4.91
C THR A 135 -5.23 -5.14 6.30
N LEU A 136 -6.49 -5.58 6.41
CA LEU A 136 -7.06 -6.02 7.68
C LEU A 136 -6.53 -7.41 8.04
N PRO A 137 -6.28 -7.70 9.33
CA PRO A 137 -5.74 -8.98 9.75
C PRO A 137 -6.69 -10.12 9.35
N HIS A 138 -6.13 -11.25 8.93
CA HIS A 138 -6.86 -12.47 8.54
C HIS A 138 -7.75 -12.34 7.30
N MET A 139 -7.79 -11.17 6.66
CA MET A 139 -8.55 -11.00 5.42
C MET A 139 -7.83 -11.69 4.26
N MET A 140 -8.64 -12.34 3.43
CA MET A 140 -8.22 -13.05 2.23
C MET A 140 -9.12 -12.63 1.07
N PRO A 141 -8.68 -12.77 -0.18
CA PRO A 141 -9.46 -12.32 -1.34
C PRO A 141 -10.90 -12.87 -1.38
N TYR A 142 -11.12 -14.11 -0.94
CA TYR A 142 -12.45 -14.72 -0.94
C TYR A 142 -13.41 -14.11 0.11
N HIS A 143 -12.89 -13.52 1.20
CA HIS A 143 -13.72 -12.83 2.20
C HIS A 143 -14.36 -11.54 1.65
N LEU A 144 -13.77 -10.93 0.61
CA LEU A 144 -14.27 -9.67 0.04
C LEU A 144 -15.70 -9.80 -0.51
N ALA A 145 -16.07 -10.98 -1.01
CA ALA A 145 -17.41 -11.23 -1.54
C ALA A 145 -18.51 -11.15 -0.46
N CYS A 146 -18.15 -11.43 0.80
CA CYS A 146 -19.03 -11.44 1.97
C CYS A 146 -19.27 -10.02 2.53
N LEU A 147 -18.41 -9.06 2.21
CA LEU A 147 -18.51 -7.68 2.69
C LEU A 147 -19.60 -6.91 1.95
N ARG A 148 -20.85 -7.16 2.36
CA ARG A 148 -22.04 -6.51 1.84
C ARG A 148 -22.88 -5.94 2.97
N PRO A 149 -23.44 -4.73 2.81
CA PRO A 149 -24.32 -4.15 3.81
C PRO A 149 -25.54 -5.05 4.07
N TRP A 150 -25.78 -5.37 5.35
CA TRP A 150 -26.92 -6.18 5.75
C TRP A 150 -28.24 -5.43 5.52
N LYS A 151 -29.24 -6.11 4.93
CA LYS A 151 -30.56 -5.52 4.62
C LYS A 151 -31.20 -4.94 5.89
N GLY A 152 -31.35 -3.62 5.93
CA GLY A 152 -32.19 -2.91 6.89
C GLY A 152 -31.50 -2.24 8.08
N HIS A 153 -30.19 -2.43 8.32
CA HIS A 153 -29.51 -1.87 9.51
C HIS A 153 -28.09 -1.34 9.27
N GLY A 154 -27.97 -0.22 8.56
CA GLY A 154 -26.75 0.59 8.57
C GLY A 154 -26.93 1.88 7.79
N ALA A 155 -26.17 2.92 8.13
CA ALA A 155 -26.08 4.22 7.45
C ALA A 155 -27.22 5.26 7.64
N LYS A 156 -28.52 4.91 7.68
CA LYS A 156 -29.57 5.97 7.72
C LYS A 156 -29.57 6.88 8.96
N LYS A 157 -29.20 6.38 10.14
CA LYS A 157 -29.28 7.16 11.40
C LYS A 157 -28.20 8.24 11.58
N LYS A 158 -27.10 8.22 10.81
CA LYS A 158 -25.99 9.19 10.88
C LYS A 158 -25.76 9.99 9.59
N GLY A 159 -26.68 9.91 8.62
CA GLY A 159 -26.57 10.67 7.35
C GLY A 159 -25.62 10.06 6.32
N TYR A 160 -25.18 8.80 6.49
CA TYR A 160 -24.43 8.09 5.46
C TYR A 160 -25.40 7.61 4.35
N PRO A 161 -25.00 7.67 3.07
CA PRO A 161 -25.82 7.22 1.95
C PRO A 161 -26.18 5.73 2.10
N ASP A 162 -27.31 5.33 1.53
CA ASP A 162 -27.76 3.92 1.51
C ASP A 162 -26.79 3.11 0.63
N ILE A 163 -25.73 2.56 1.25
CA ILE A 163 -24.75 1.73 0.54
C ILE A 163 -25.46 0.42 0.17
N LYS A 164 -25.80 0.27 -1.11
CA LYS A 164 -26.41 -0.94 -1.68
C LYS A 164 -25.40 -1.81 -2.43
N SER A 165 -24.23 -1.26 -2.73
CA SER A 165 -23.12 -1.93 -3.39
C SER A 165 -22.29 -2.75 -2.40
N PRO A 166 -21.47 -3.70 -2.89
CA PRO A 166 -20.40 -4.29 -2.08
C PRO A 166 -19.52 -3.21 -1.45
N ILE A 167 -18.97 -3.52 -0.28
CA ILE A 167 -18.01 -2.65 0.41
C ILE A 167 -16.66 -2.85 -0.26
N GLU A 168 -16.10 -1.79 -0.82
CA GLU A 168 -14.87 -1.84 -1.60
C GLU A 168 -13.70 -1.12 -0.92
N THR A 169 -13.99 -0.35 0.14
CA THR A 169 -12.98 0.48 0.83
C THR A 169 -13.10 0.43 2.34
N LEU A 170 -11.97 0.63 3.04
CA LEU A 170 -11.94 0.75 4.51
C LEU A 170 -12.89 1.82 5.07
N PRO A 171 -12.98 3.06 4.53
CA PRO A 171 -13.93 4.06 5.03
C PRO A 171 -15.38 3.63 4.91
N GLN A 172 -15.76 2.93 3.83
CA GLN A 172 -17.10 2.36 3.69
C GLN A 172 -17.36 1.28 4.75
N LEU A 173 -16.39 0.38 4.99
CA LEU A 173 -16.50 -0.64 6.03
C LEU A 173 -16.67 0.00 7.41
N MET A 174 -15.86 1.01 7.73
CA MET A 174 -15.97 1.79 8.97
C MET A 174 -17.36 2.40 9.14
N ALA A 175 -17.90 3.01 8.09
CA ALA A 175 -19.23 3.63 8.11
C ALA A 175 -20.37 2.60 8.28
N VAL A 176 -20.24 1.41 7.69
CA VAL A 176 -21.23 0.33 7.83
C VAL A 176 -21.20 -0.27 9.24
N CYS A 177 -20.00 -0.54 9.76
CA CYS A 177 -19.82 -1.07 11.11
C CYS A 177 -20.30 -0.07 12.16
N ASP A 178 -20.02 1.22 12.00
CA ASP A 178 -20.42 2.30 12.91
C ASP A 178 -20.09 2.02 14.39
N GLY A 179 -18.93 1.41 14.65
CA GLY A 179 -18.52 1.01 16.00
C GLY A 179 -19.37 -0.13 16.61
N ARG A 180 -20.01 -0.95 15.78
CA ARG A 180 -20.79 -2.12 16.21
C ARG A 180 -20.12 -3.40 15.70
N PHE A 181 -19.70 -4.25 16.63
CA PHE A 181 -19.08 -5.55 16.32
C PHE A 181 -20.06 -6.48 15.60
N GLU A 182 -21.35 -6.41 15.95
CA GLU A 182 -22.41 -7.24 15.40
C GLU A 182 -22.57 -7.05 13.89
N ALA A 183 -22.31 -5.84 13.39
CA ALA A 183 -22.35 -5.56 11.95
C ALA A 183 -21.24 -6.31 11.20
N LEU A 184 -20.03 -6.36 11.77
CA LEU A 184 -18.91 -7.12 11.21
C LEU A 184 -19.18 -8.63 11.30
N ASN A 185 -19.65 -9.10 12.46
CA ASN A 185 -20.00 -10.50 12.69
C ASN A 185 -21.11 -10.99 11.75
N ALA A 186 -22.09 -10.14 11.43
CA ALA A 186 -23.15 -10.48 10.48
C ALA A 186 -22.64 -10.64 9.03
N MET A 187 -21.51 -10.03 8.67
CA MET A 187 -20.91 -10.15 7.33
C MET A 187 -19.91 -11.31 7.22
N LEU A 188 -19.12 -11.55 8.27
CA LEU A 188 -17.96 -12.46 8.21
C LEU A 188 -18.01 -13.63 9.22
N GLY A 189 -19.02 -13.71 10.09
CA GLY A 189 -19.09 -14.70 11.17
C GLY A 189 -19.28 -16.15 10.74
N GLU A 190 -19.69 -16.39 9.49
CA GLU A 190 -19.72 -17.75 8.93
C GLU A 190 -18.35 -18.22 8.41
N GLU A 191 -17.50 -17.27 8.01
CA GLU A 191 -16.19 -17.54 7.40
C GLU A 191 -15.03 -17.47 8.41
N MET A 192 -15.22 -16.75 9.52
CA MET A 192 -14.15 -16.42 10.46
C MET A 192 -14.61 -16.61 11.90
N ASP A 193 -13.69 -17.11 12.74
CA ASP A 193 -13.95 -17.20 14.17
C ASP A 193 -14.03 -15.82 14.84
N ARG A 194 -14.60 -15.80 16.04
CA ARG A 194 -14.79 -14.58 16.82
C ARG A 194 -13.48 -13.88 17.17
N ALA A 195 -12.39 -14.61 17.42
CA ALA A 195 -11.12 -14.02 17.81
C ALA A 195 -10.50 -13.23 16.65
N HIS A 196 -10.53 -13.77 15.43
CA HIS A 196 -10.11 -13.07 14.23
C HIS A 196 -10.98 -11.84 13.94
N LEU A 197 -12.30 -11.96 14.10
CA LEU A 197 -13.21 -10.82 13.93
C LEU A 197 -12.96 -9.71 14.95
N GLU A 198 -12.68 -10.07 16.21
CA GLU A 198 -12.33 -9.08 17.24
C GLU A 198 -11.05 -8.34 16.88
N GLN A 199 -10.03 -9.02 16.32
CA GLN A 199 -8.81 -8.36 15.85
C GLN A 199 -9.07 -7.41 14.67
N ILE A 200 -9.91 -7.81 13.71
CA ILE A 200 -10.33 -6.93 12.60
C ILE A 200 -11.04 -5.70 13.16
N TYR A 201 -12.02 -5.89 14.05
CA TYR A 201 -12.79 -4.82 14.66
C TYR A 201 -11.90 -3.83 15.43
N GLN A 202 -10.92 -4.34 16.19
CA GLN A 202 -9.94 -3.51 16.90
C GLN A 202 -9.05 -2.72 15.94
N THR A 203 -8.67 -3.31 14.81
CA THR A 203 -7.86 -2.65 13.78
C THR A 203 -8.65 -1.51 13.14
N ILE A 204 -9.87 -1.78 12.68
CA ILE A 204 -10.77 -0.78 12.07
C ILE A 204 -11.02 0.39 13.03
N SER A 205 -11.24 0.10 14.32
CA SER A 205 -11.50 1.13 15.33
C SER A 205 -10.30 2.05 15.62
N LYS A 206 -9.08 1.62 15.27
CA LYS A 206 -7.83 2.38 15.48
C LYS A 206 -7.34 3.08 14.21
N LEU A 207 -8.00 2.87 13.06
CA LEU A 207 -7.59 3.52 11.82
C LEU A 207 -7.70 5.05 11.93
N PRO A 208 -6.68 5.79 11.47
CA PRO A 208 -6.69 7.25 11.58
C PRO A 208 -7.77 7.86 10.68
N GLN A 209 -8.59 8.74 11.24
CA GLN A 209 -9.52 9.58 10.50
C GLN A 209 -8.99 11.02 10.49
N ILE A 210 -8.52 11.48 9.33
CA ILE A 210 -7.92 12.80 9.17
C ILE A 210 -8.87 13.68 8.38
N SER A 211 -9.25 14.83 8.95
CA SER A 211 -9.98 15.88 8.24
C SER A 211 -9.05 17.04 7.93
N VAL A 212 -8.90 17.37 6.65
CA VAL A 212 -8.01 18.45 6.20
C VAL A 212 -8.85 19.69 5.89
N LYS A 213 -8.47 20.83 6.47
CA LYS A 213 -9.03 22.15 6.16
C LYS A 213 -7.92 23.02 5.60
N LEU A 214 -8.12 23.56 4.41
CA LEU A 214 -7.15 24.39 3.72
C LEU A 214 -7.66 25.84 3.63
N SER A 215 -6.73 26.79 3.69
CA SER A 215 -7.00 28.22 3.55
C SER A 215 -5.79 28.91 2.97
N ILE A 216 -6.02 29.90 2.11
CA ILE A 216 -4.98 30.76 1.55
C ILE A 216 -5.07 32.12 2.24
N GLU A 217 -3.93 32.63 2.68
CA GLU A 217 -3.80 33.97 3.22
C GLU A 217 -3.05 34.83 2.22
N GLY A 218 -3.64 35.96 1.84
CA GLY A 218 -3.09 36.79 0.78
C GLY A 218 -3.83 38.11 0.61
N TRP A 219 -3.35 38.90 -0.36
CA TRP A 219 -3.99 40.13 -0.79
C TRP A 219 -4.93 39.82 -1.94
N TRP A 220 -6.14 40.35 -1.88
CA TRP A 220 -7.19 40.03 -2.84
C TRP A 220 -7.62 41.26 -3.62
N GLU A 221 -7.91 41.06 -4.90
CA GLU A 221 -8.51 42.10 -5.72
C GLU A 221 -9.90 42.47 -5.19
N GLY A 222 -10.15 43.77 -4.98
CA GLY A 222 -11.37 44.28 -4.35
C GLY A 222 -11.45 44.08 -2.82
N GLY A 223 -10.36 43.63 -2.18
CA GLY A 223 -10.28 43.48 -0.73
C GLY A 223 -10.09 44.80 0.01
N THR A 224 -10.04 44.70 1.34
CA THR A 224 -9.90 45.84 2.26
C THR A 224 -8.54 46.55 2.24
N GLY A 225 -7.57 46.04 1.46
CA GLY A 225 -6.18 46.49 1.51
C GLY A 225 -5.37 45.86 2.65
N GLU A 226 -5.91 44.82 3.29
CA GLU A 226 -5.25 43.99 4.30
C GLU A 226 -5.09 42.55 3.79
N GLN A 227 -4.23 41.76 4.43
CA GLN A 227 -4.17 40.32 4.18
C GLN A 227 -5.45 39.67 4.68
N GLU A 228 -6.18 38.99 3.80
CA GLU A 228 -7.38 38.24 4.18
C GLU A 228 -7.11 36.73 4.03
N LYS A 229 -7.61 35.95 4.98
CA LYS A 229 -7.56 34.48 4.94
C LYS A 229 -8.86 33.95 4.33
N ARG A 230 -8.77 33.28 3.18
CA ARG A 230 -9.92 32.67 2.50
C ARG A 230 -9.83 31.14 2.55
N PRO A 231 -10.88 30.43 3.01
CA PRO A 231 -10.89 28.97 2.97
C PRO A 231 -10.86 28.47 1.52
N ILE A 232 -10.07 27.43 1.25
CA ILE A 232 -10.20 26.68 0.01
C ILE A 232 -11.37 25.73 0.21
N HIS A 233 -12.52 26.06 -0.38
CA HIS A 233 -13.62 25.13 -0.46
C HIS A 233 -13.21 24.01 -1.43
N SER A 234 -12.84 22.84 -0.90
CA SER A 234 -12.82 21.63 -1.72
C SER A 234 -14.21 21.47 -2.33
N PRO A 235 -14.37 21.20 -3.63
CA PRO A 235 -15.56 20.49 -4.07
C PRO A 235 -15.65 19.24 -3.18
N LEU A 236 -16.73 19.12 -2.42
CA LEU A 236 -17.00 17.92 -1.64
C LEU A 236 -17.02 16.72 -2.61
N PRO A 237 -16.45 15.56 -2.24
CA PRO A 237 -16.63 14.33 -3.00
C PRO A 237 -18.11 13.91 -3.06
#